data_AF-A0A349UQC1-F1
#
_entry.id   AF-A0A349UQC1-F1
#
_cell.length_a   1.000
_cell.length_b   1.000
_cell.length_c   1.000
_cell.angle_alpha   90.00
_cell.angle_beta   90.00
_cell.angle_gamma   90.00
#
_symmetry.space_group_name_H-M   'P 1'
#
loop_
_entity.id
_entity.type
_entity.pdbx_description
1 polymer ?
#
loop_
_entity_poly.entity_id
_entity_poly.type
_entity_poly.pdbx_seq_one_letter_code
_entity_poly.pdbx_strand_id
1 'polypeptide(L)'
;MKRGGIFAAMLVMTLFASCYHEEYTIEVTPRGPRMERSLVVVAVDGPASMPDEEVSRLAGLYGRPAATEPTSRFAARGTFADRTPADVGGAGFYRQYATPMGCAYLYSERFRGDDDLQGQLARRLAATDQAVDLLIGWLESELKGKDGWDRLRAFLDGQFRADMRNLATYMWSLRTAERLIALREATSSAPASAPAGQSEQSPDADIGWRMAHYLAERGYLDAETLPVFATLTRGDSPGVTKAALGALQRLAARKMGVGDAEPIPAALAWLGDIDRVRASLDKYVPTTKLYAGEQAEHRKDNPQADAPAGSEVFLLAWSKGIAGAGPFGDTPDIVKLSLAATTCPGTTGGTWDAEGGRVRWELYIPQRGKTGEGLPALAYAAWAEPDEAFQKAHFGRVVLGGGELHRQCLWYHALPAAQRKEWDAFVAALTPGDGLAAKLAAFRFSTDAPETRA
;
A
#
# COMPACT_ATOMS: atom_id res chain seq x y z
N MET A 1 6.98 25.95 -35.52
CA MET A 1 7.71 24.86 -34.82
C MET A 1 7.85 25.21 -33.35
N LYS A 2 7.80 24.20 -32.46
CA LYS A 2 7.79 24.24 -30.98
C LYS A 2 6.40 24.36 -30.31
N ARG A 3 5.61 23.28 -30.41
CA ARG A 3 4.46 22.98 -29.50
C ARG A 3 4.50 21.57 -28.89
N GLY A 4 5.59 20.81 -29.09
CA GLY A 4 5.81 19.50 -28.45
C GLY A 4 6.80 19.51 -27.28
N GLY A 5 7.32 20.69 -26.89
CA GLY A 5 8.46 20.80 -25.98
C GLY A 5 8.14 20.68 -24.50
N ILE A 6 6.88 20.80 -24.08
CA ILE A 6 6.54 20.90 -22.64
C ILE A 6 6.12 19.55 -22.06
N PHE A 7 5.45 18.68 -22.84
CA PHE A 7 5.34 17.27 -22.49
C PHE A 7 6.72 16.60 -22.51
N ALA A 8 7.58 16.96 -23.47
CA ALA A 8 8.99 16.55 -23.47
C ALA A 8 9.78 17.18 -22.30
N ALA A 9 9.47 18.39 -21.83
CA ALA A 9 10.14 18.98 -20.65
C ALA A 9 9.68 18.34 -19.33
N MET A 10 8.40 17.96 -19.19
CA MET A 10 7.93 17.13 -18.07
C MET A 10 8.52 15.72 -18.13
N LEU A 11 8.71 15.16 -19.33
CA LEU A 11 9.39 13.87 -19.58
C LEU A 11 10.94 13.96 -19.51
N VAL A 12 11.52 15.17 -19.49
CA VAL A 12 12.97 15.40 -19.31
C VAL A 12 13.28 15.76 -17.85
N MET A 13 12.33 16.29 -17.08
CA MET A 13 12.42 16.38 -15.62
C MET A 13 12.35 14.99 -14.95
N THR A 14 11.70 14.00 -15.58
CA THR A 14 11.80 12.58 -15.19
C THR A 14 13.20 11.97 -15.38
N LEU A 15 14.10 12.63 -16.12
CA LEU A 15 15.49 12.17 -16.27
C LEU A 15 16.43 12.72 -15.17
N PHE A 16 15.95 13.63 -14.31
CA PHE A 16 16.76 14.25 -13.25
C PHE A 16 16.18 14.17 -11.84
N ALA A 17 14.93 13.75 -11.65
CA ALA A 17 14.50 13.22 -10.37
C ALA A 17 15.22 11.87 -10.18
N SER A 18 16.26 11.84 -9.33
CA SER A 18 16.92 10.57 -9.06
C SER A 18 15.87 9.60 -8.53
N CYS A 19 15.77 8.42 -9.14
CA CYS A 19 14.92 7.31 -8.68
C CYS A 19 15.52 6.69 -7.42
N TYR A 20 16.01 7.53 -6.50
CA TYR A 20 16.62 7.11 -5.26
C TYR A 20 15.59 6.31 -4.47
N HIS A 21 15.98 5.10 -4.13
CA HIS A 21 15.27 4.25 -3.19
C HIS A 21 16.27 3.40 -2.44
N GLU A 22 15.84 2.90 -1.29
CA GLU A 22 16.59 1.96 -0.49
C GLU A 22 16.07 0.54 -0.71
N GLU A 23 17.00 -0.38 -0.97
CA GLU A 23 16.71 -1.80 -1.02
C GLU A 23 17.14 -2.47 0.29
N TYR A 24 16.21 -3.18 0.90
CA TYR A 24 16.38 -3.97 2.11
C TYR A 24 16.33 -5.45 1.76
N THR A 25 17.45 -6.16 1.91
CA THR A 25 17.45 -7.63 1.84
C THR A 25 17.48 -8.21 3.25
N ILE A 26 16.47 -9.00 3.58
CA ILE A 26 16.31 -9.64 4.89
C ILE A 26 16.28 -11.15 4.70
N GLU A 27 17.12 -11.87 5.45
CA GLU A 27 17.02 -13.32 5.55
C GLU A 27 16.69 -13.73 6.97
N VAL A 28 15.70 -14.60 7.13
CA VAL A 28 15.28 -15.13 8.43
C VAL A 28 15.45 -16.63 8.43
N THR A 29 16.14 -17.16 9.43
CA THR A 29 16.32 -18.60 9.66
C THR A 29 15.84 -18.97 11.05
N PRO A 30 14.71 -19.69 11.17
CA PRO A 30 14.23 -20.27 12.42
C PRO A 30 15.29 -21.14 13.12
N ARG A 31 15.41 -20.98 14.44
CA ARG A 31 16.28 -21.75 15.36
C ARG A 31 15.49 -22.08 16.62
N GLY A 32 14.55 -23.02 16.49
CA GLY A 32 13.61 -23.37 17.56
C GLY A 32 12.77 -22.15 17.97
N PRO A 33 12.79 -21.70 19.24
CA PRO A 33 11.99 -20.55 19.69
C PRO A 33 12.62 -19.20 19.32
N ARG A 34 13.79 -19.21 18.66
CA ARG A 34 14.51 -18.01 18.21
C ARG A 34 14.60 -17.99 16.69
N MET A 35 15.00 -16.86 16.14
CA MET A 35 15.36 -16.72 14.74
C MET A 35 16.71 -16.02 14.59
N GLU A 36 17.52 -16.50 13.66
CA GLU A 36 18.63 -15.73 13.12
C GLU A 36 18.12 -14.83 12.00
N ARG A 37 18.50 -13.56 12.01
CA ARG A 37 18.14 -12.58 10.99
C ARG A 37 19.38 -11.91 10.46
N SER A 38 19.51 -11.82 9.13
CA SER A 38 20.45 -10.92 8.46
C SER A 38 19.69 -9.77 7.80
N LEU A 39 20.33 -8.61 7.74
CA LEU A 39 19.84 -7.41 7.07
C LEU A 39 20.96 -6.85 6.21
N VAL A 40 20.66 -6.53 4.96
CA VAL A 40 21.51 -5.73 4.08
C VAL A 40 20.69 -4.55 3.58
N VAL A 41 21.24 -3.33 3.69
CA VAL A 41 20.64 -2.10 3.16
C VAL A 41 21.56 -1.51 2.12
N VAL A 42 21.00 -1.16 0.96
CA VAL A 42 21.73 -0.51 -0.14
C VAL A 42 20.93 0.69 -0.63
N ALA A 43 21.59 1.84 -0.76
CA ALA A 43 21.04 2.98 -1.48
C ALA A 43 21.21 2.75 -2.99
N VAL A 44 20.11 2.72 -3.74
CA VAL A 44 20.09 2.59 -5.20
C VAL A 44 19.87 3.98 -5.80
N ASP A 45 20.74 4.40 -6.72
CA ASP A 45 20.69 5.72 -7.39
C ASP A 45 20.61 6.91 -6.41
N GLY A 46 21.18 6.74 -5.21
CA GLY A 46 21.15 7.64 -4.08
C GLY A 46 22.49 8.26 -3.69
N PRO A 47 22.54 8.99 -2.55
CA PRO A 47 23.79 9.50 -2.00
C PRO A 47 24.80 8.37 -1.74
N ALA A 48 26.09 8.70 -1.86
CA ALA A 48 27.18 7.73 -1.73
C ALA A 48 27.29 7.09 -0.34
N SER A 49 26.55 7.58 0.66
CA SER A 49 26.53 7.02 2.01
C SER A 49 25.17 7.18 2.67
N MET A 50 24.79 6.18 3.48
CA MET A 50 23.66 6.29 4.40
C MET A 50 23.92 7.30 5.52
N PRO A 51 22.87 7.91 6.10
CA PRO A 51 23.01 8.80 7.25
C PRO A 51 23.62 8.08 8.47
N ASP A 52 24.56 8.72 9.15
CA ASP A 52 25.26 8.14 10.32
C ASP A 52 24.30 7.76 11.46
N GLU A 53 23.23 8.53 11.64
CA GLU A 53 22.18 8.25 12.62
C GLU A 53 21.49 6.92 12.32
N GLU A 54 21.20 6.65 11.04
CA GLU A 54 20.56 5.41 10.62
C GLU A 54 21.50 4.22 10.80
N VAL A 55 22.76 4.36 10.38
CA VAL A 55 23.78 3.32 10.57
C VAL A 55 23.96 2.99 12.05
N SER A 56 23.99 4.00 12.91
CA SER A 56 24.11 3.84 14.35
C SER A 56 22.87 3.17 14.97
N ARG A 57 21.67 3.57 14.53
CA ARG A 57 20.41 2.97 14.97
C ARG A 57 20.35 1.48 14.61
N LEU A 58 20.66 1.14 13.35
CA LEU A 58 20.69 -0.25 12.88
C LEU A 58 21.77 -1.06 13.59
N ALA A 59 22.97 -0.52 13.78
CA ALA A 59 24.04 -1.19 14.52
C ALA A 59 23.59 -1.54 15.96
N GLY A 60 22.93 -0.60 16.65
CA GLY A 60 22.37 -0.80 17.98
C GLY A 60 21.35 -1.94 18.04
N LEU A 61 20.42 -2.04 17.07
CA LEU A 61 19.43 -3.13 17.01
C LEU A 61 20.06 -4.52 16.88
N TYR A 62 21.24 -4.59 16.26
CA TYR A 62 21.96 -5.85 16.02
C TYR A 62 23.13 -6.08 17.00
N GLY A 63 23.28 -5.23 18.02
CA GLY A 63 24.35 -5.35 19.01
C GLY A 63 25.75 -5.19 18.44
N ARG A 64 25.90 -4.43 17.35
CA ARG A 64 27.19 -4.17 16.69
C ARG A 64 27.70 -2.77 17.05
N PRO A 65 29.03 -2.56 17.06
CA PRO A 65 29.60 -1.22 17.11
C PRO A 65 29.09 -0.39 15.93
N ALA A 66 28.82 0.90 16.16
CA ALA A 66 28.52 1.84 15.08
C ALA A 66 29.70 1.88 14.10
N ALA A 67 29.40 2.02 12.81
CA ALA A 67 30.44 2.24 11.82
C ALA A 67 31.13 3.57 12.09
N THR A 68 32.45 3.61 11.94
CA THR A 68 33.25 4.83 12.10
C THR A 68 33.40 5.61 10.80
N GLU A 69 32.95 5.05 9.68
CA GLU A 69 33.01 5.68 8.35
C GLU A 69 31.65 5.62 7.65
N PRO A 70 31.31 6.65 6.84
CA PRO A 70 30.12 6.64 6.00
C PRO A 70 30.13 5.42 5.05
N THR A 71 28.99 4.75 4.92
CA THR A 71 28.88 3.57 4.07
C THR A 71 27.64 3.62 3.16
N SER A 72 27.82 3.26 1.89
CA SER A 72 26.72 3.05 0.93
C SER A 72 25.95 1.75 1.19
N ARG A 73 26.52 0.86 2.00
CA ARG A 73 25.96 -0.47 2.30
C ARG A 73 26.09 -0.80 3.78
N PHE A 74 24.98 -1.18 4.39
CA PHE A 74 24.93 -1.68 5.75
C PHE A 74 24.63 -3.16 5.70
N ALA A 75 25.31 -3.96 6.53
CA ALA A 75 25.02 -5.36 6.67
C ALA A 75 25.13 -5.74 8.14
N ALA A 76 24.14 -6.44 8.69
CA ALA A 76 24.16 -6.94 10.05
C ALA A 76 23.51 -8.32 10.16
N ARG A 77 23.85 -9.04 11.23
CA ARG A 77 23.25 -10.33 11.58
C ARG A 77 23.06 -10.40 13.09
N GLY A 78 21.92 -10.91 13.52
CA GLY A 78 21.56 -11.00 14.93
C GLY A 78 20.65 -12.20 15.19
N THR A 79 20.49 -12.54 16.47
CA THR A 79 19.53 -13.56 16.93
C THR A 79 18.46 -12.87 17.75
N PHE A 80 17.21 -13.14 17.42
CA PHE A 80 16.05 -12.51 18.04
C PHE A 80 15.09 -13.58 18.56
N ALA A 81 14.44 -13.29 19.67
CA ALA A 81 13.38 -14.11 20.24
C ALA A 81 12.09 -13.30 20.23
N ASP A 82 10.96 -13.97 19.97
CA ASP A 82 9.59 -13.45 20.01
C ASP A 82 9.24 -12.29 19.08
N ARG A 83 10.08 -11.26 18.96
CA ARG A 83 9.83 -10.03 18.19
C ARG A 83 10.90 -9.84 17.12
N THR A 84 10.50 -9.27 15.99
CA THR A 84 11.46 -8.81 14.98
C THR A 84 12.02 -7.43 15.39
N PRO A 85 13.27 -7.10 15.03
CA PRO A 85 13.81 -5.77 15.28
C PRO A 85 13.06 -4.72 14.44
N ALA A 86 12.93 -3.49 14.96
CA ALA A 86 12.31 -2.38 14.24
C ALA A 86 13.29 -1.73 13.24
N ASP A 87 13.89 -2.53 12.36
CA ASP A 87 14.97 -2.10 11.46
C ASP A 87 14.46 -1.36 10.20
N VAL A 88 13.39 -1.84 9.56
CA VAL A 88 12.81 -1.21 8.36
C VAL A 88 11.49 -0.49 8.66
N GLY A 89 11.35 0.04 9.88
CA GLY A 89 10.20 0.83 10.32
C GLY A 89 8.91 0.00 10.40
N GLY A 90 8.74 -0.73 11.49
CA GLY A 90 7.58 -1.58 11.72
C GLY A 90 7.82 -2.49 12.91
N ALA A 91 6.94 -3.47 13.10
CA ALA A 91 7.09 -4.47 14.15
C ALA A 91 6.50 -5.80 13.69
N GLY A 92 7.16 -6.87 14.12
CA GLY A 92 6.72 -8.23 13.87
C GLY A 92 6.98 -9.15 15.05
N PHE A 93 6.66 -10.41 14.83
CA PHE A 93 6.93 -11.49 15.76
C PHE A 93 7.24 -12.80 15.04
N TYR A 94 7.96 -13.64 15.77
CA TYR A 94 8.22 -15.03 15.43
C TYR A 94 7.86 -15.86 16.65
N ARG A 95 7.01 -16.86 16.48
CA ARG A 95 6.55 -17.75 17.56
C ARG A 95 6.65 -19.19 17.14
N GLN A 96 7.12 -20.02 18.08
CA GLN A 96 7.05 -21.47 18.01
C GLN A 96 6.06 -21.96 19.07
N TYR A 97 5.11 -22.79 18.64
CA TYR A 97 4.13 -23.48 19.47
C TYR A 97 4.46 -24.98 19.44
N ALA A 98 5.22 -25.43 20.42
CA ALA A 98 5.64 -26.82 20.53
C ALA A 98 4.62 -27.69 21.28
N THR A 99 4.46 -28.93 20.85
CA THR A 99 3.69 -30.00 21.50
C THR A 99 4.49 -31.31 21.40
N PRO A 100 4.11 -32.38 22.12
CA PRO A 100 4.73 -33.69 21.92
C PRO A 100 4.62 -34.22 20.48
N MET A 101 3.59 -33.81 19.73
CA MET A 101 3.34 -34.29 18.36
C MET A 101 4.09 -33.48 17.29
N GLY A 102 4.72 -32.37 17.64
CA GLY A 102 5.45 -31.50 16.72
C GLY A 102 5.33 -30.02 17.07
N CYS A 103 5.76 -29.17 16.15
CA CYS A 103 5.80 -27.71 16.33
C CYS A 103 4.99 -26.99 15.25
N ALA A 104 4.30 -25.94 15.64
CA ALA A 104 3.77 -24.94 14.71
C ALA A 104 4.60 -23.67 14.82
N TYR A 105 4.81 -23.00 13.70
CA TYR A 105 5.55 -21.74 13.64
C TYR A 105 4.69 -20.67 13.01
N LEU A 106 4.85 -19.46 13.52
CA LEU A 106 4.18 -18.28 13.01
C LEU A 106 5.19 -17.14 12.93
N TYR A 107 5.35 -16.62 11.71
CA TYR A 107 6.10 -15.41 11.44
C TYR A 107 5.15 -14.37 10.87
N SER A 108 5.20 -13.15 11.40
CA SER A 108 4.46 -12.01 10.87
C SER A 108 5.25 -10.74 11.12
N GLU A 109 5.46 -9.94 10.09
CA GLU A 109 6.21 -8.69 10.18
C GLU A 109 5.61 -7.63 9.28
N ARG A 110 5.38 -6.45 9.86
CA ARG A 110 5.01 -5.25 9.12
C ARG A 110 6.26 -4.42 8.84
N PHE A 111 6.32 -3.85 7.65
CA PHE A 111 7.30 -2.86 7.23
C PHE A 111 6.56 -1.58 6.85
N ARG A 112 7.27 -0.45 6.95
CA ARG A 112 6.78 0.94 6.85
C ARG A 112 5.39 1.16 6.24
N GLY A 113 4.66 2.08 6.84
CA GLY A 113 3.33 2.50 6.41
C GLY A 113 2.61 3.11 7.61
N ASP A 114 1.32 3.37 7.43
CA ASP A 114 0.47 3.92 8.49
C ASP A 114 -0.77 3.03 8.67
N ASP A 115 -1.02 2.58 9.90
CA ASP A 115 -2.23 1.81 10.27
C ASP A 115 -3.37 2.71 10.76
N ASP A 116 -3.12 4.02 10.91
CA ASP A 116 -4.17 4.99 11.20
C ASP A 116 -4.97 5.27 9.91
N LEU A 117 -5.83 4.31 9.55
CA LEU A 117 -6.73 4.42 8.39
C LEU A 117 -7.64 5.65 8.49
N GLN A 118 -8.09 5.98 9.70
CA GLN A 118 -8.95 7.13 9.93
C GLN A 118 -8.19 8.44 9.73
N GLY A 119 -6.99 8.56 10.29
CA GLY A 119 -6.12 9.72 10.10
C GLY A 119 -5.66 9.88 8.65
N GLN A 120 -5.36 8.79 7.94
CA GLN A 120 -5.07 8.81 6.51
C GLN A 120 -6.24 9.36 5.70
N LEU A 121 -7.46 8.86 5.94
CA LEU A 121 -8.67 9.37 5.28
C LEU A 121 -8.88 10.85 5.62
N ALA A 122 -8.74 11.25 6.88
CA ALA A 122 -8.91 12.63 7.31
C ALA A 122 -7.90 13.58 6.63
N ARG A 123 -6.61 13.21 6.57
CA ARG A 123 -5.57 13.99 5.88
C ARG A 123 -5.88 14.12 4.39
N ARG A 124 -6.35 13.05 3.76
CA ARG A 124 -6.71 13.06 2.34
C ARG A 124 -7.91 13.95 2.03
N LEU A 125 -8.95 13.89 2.88
CA LEU A 125 -10.10 14.77 2.75
C LEU A 125 -9.72 16.24 2.98
N ALA A 126 -8.83 16.53 3.95
CA ALA A 126 -8.30 17.87 4.15
C ALA A 126 -7.46 18.35 2.95
N ALA A 127 -6.62 17.50 2.36
CA ALA A 127 -5.87 17.81 1.15
C ALA A 127 -6.80 18.05 -0.06
N THR A 128 -7.88 17.28 -0.16
CA THR A 128 -8.95 17.49 -1.16
C THR A 128 -9.59 18.86 -0.98
N ASP A 129 -9.93 19.23 0.26
CA ASP A 129 -10.52 20.54 0.56
C ASP A 129 -9.58 21.68 0.20
N GLN A 130 -8.30 21.56 0.53
CA GLN A 130 -7.28 22.54 0.19
C GLN A 130 -7.11 22.70 -1.34
N ALA A 131 -7.19 21.60 -2.10
CA ALA A 131 -7.14 21.64 -3.55
C ALA A 131 -8.37 22.35 -4.15
N VAL A 132 -9.57 22.10 -3.59
CA VAL A 132 -10.80 22.79 -3.99
C VAL A 132 -10.76 24.27 -3.61
N ASP A 133 -10.25 24.61 -2.43
CA ASP A 133 -10.07 26.01 -1.99
C ASP A 133 -9.14 26.77 -2.95
N LEU A 134 -8.06 26.12 -3.38
CA LEU A 134 -7.11 26.68 -4.34
C LEU A 134 -7.77 26.92 -5.71
N LEU A 135 -8.57 25.97 -6.20
CA LEU A 135 -9.36 26.10 -7.43
C LEU A 135 -10.37 27.27 -7.32
N ILE A 136 -11.11 27.36 -6.22
CA ILE A 136 -12.09 28.43 -5.99
C ILE A 136 -11.40 29.79 -5.96
N GLY A 137 -10.32 29.92 -5.19
CA GLY A 137 -9.59 31.18 -5.06
C GLY A 137 -8.94 31.61 -6.39
N TRP A 138 -8.44 30.66 -7.18
CA TRP A 138 -7.92 30.93 -8.52
C TRP A 138 -9.02 31.44 -9.45
N LEU A 139 -10.15 30.74 -9.54
CA LEU A 139 -11.28 31.17 -10.36
C LEU A 139 -11.86 32.50 -9.88
N GLU A 140 -11.87 32.76 -8.57
CA GLU A 140 -12.27 34.06 -8.02
C GLU A 140 -11.38 35.19 -8.54
N SER A 141 -10.06 34.95 -8.64
CA SER A 141 -9.12 35.95 -9.16
C SER A 141 -9.36 36.34 -10.62
N GLU A 142 -10.00 35.46 -11.41
CA GLU A 142 -10.28 35.67 -12.83
C GLU A 142 -11.73 36.09 -13.11
N LEU A 143 -12.69 35.62 -12.30
CA LEU A 143 -14.13 35.71 -12.59
C LEU A 143 -14.92 36.57 -11.60
N LYS A 144 -14.30 37.10 -10.54
CA LYS A 144 -15.01 37.96 -9.59
C LYS A 144 -15.64 39.17 -10.29
N GLY A 145 -16.93 39.39 -10.00
CA GLY A 145 -17.72 40.45 -10.62
C GLY A 145 -18.24 40.14 -12.03
N LYS A 146 -18.04 38.92 -12.54
CA LYS A 146 -18.70 38.45 -13.76
C LYS A 146 -20.06 37.84 -13.43
N ASP A 147 -21.02 38.02 -14.34
CA ASP A 147 -22.37 37.44 -14.21
C ASP A 147 -22.29 35.92 -14.01
N GLY A 148 -23.03 35.40 -13.03
CA GLY A 148 -23.06 33.97 -12.73
C GLY A 148 -21.90 33.44 -11.88
N TRP A 149 -20.88 34.24 -11.56
CA TRP A 149 -19.78 33.82 -10.68
C TRP A 149 -20.27 33.30 -9.32
N ASP A 150 -21.20 34.01 -8.66
CA ASP A 150 -21.69 33.61 -7.33
C ASP A 150 -22.37 32.23 -7.35
N ARG A 151 -23.05 31.88 -8.45
CA ARG A 151 -23.64 30.55 -8.66
C ARG A 151 -22.57 29.48 -8.85
N LEU A 152 -21.55 29.77 -9.67
CA LEU A 152 -20.41 28.87 -9.86
C LEU A 152 -19.67 28.64 -8.55
N ARG A 153 -19.41 29.71 -7.77
CA ARG A 153 -18.76 29.62 -6.46
C ARG A 153 -19.56 28.76 -5.49
N ALA A 154 -20.87 28.97 -5.37
CA ALA A 154 -21.73 28.17 -4.49
C ALA A 154 -21.74 26.68 -4.89
N PHE A 155 -21.73 26.39 -6.19
CA PHE A 155 -21.60 25.03 -6.70
C PHE A 155 -20.25 24.40 -6.32
N LEU A 156 -19.15 25.14 -6.53
CA LEU A 156 -17.79 24.67 -6.24
C LEU A 156 -17.61 24.38 -4.74
N ASP A 157 -18.10 25.28 -3.87
CA ASP A 157 -17.94 25.16 -2.42
C ASP A 157 -18.84 24.10 -1.79
N GLY A 158 -20.01 23.83 -2.41
CA GLY A 158 -20.96 22.83 -1.94
C GLY A 158 -20.83 21.48 -2.64
N GLN A 159 -21.56 21.32 -3.74
CA GLN A 159 -21.72 20.02 -4.42
C GLN A 159 -20.38 19.49 -4.96
N PHE A 160 -19.60 20.33 -5.64
CA PHE A 160 -18.33 19.91 -6.22
C PHE A 160 -17.33 19.43 -5.17
N ARG A 161 -17.18 20.17 -4.06
CA ARG A 161 -16.33 19.76 -2.94
C ARG A 161 -16.71 18.39 -2.40
N ALA A 162 -18.01 18.17 -2.15
CA ALA A 162 -18.51 16.88 -1.69
C ALA A 162 -18.22 15.75 -2.70
N ASP A 163 -18.39 16.02 -4.00
CA ASP A 163 -18.10 15.08 -5.07
C ASP A 163 -16.60 14.76 -5.16
N MET A 164 -15.72 15.75 -5.02
CA MET A 164 -14.27 15.54 -5.02
C MET A 164 -13.80 14.68 -3.84
N ARG A 165 -14.38 14.86 -2.65
CA ARG A 165 -14.10 14.01 -1.48
C ARG A 165 -14.49 12.54 -1.73
N ASN A 166 -15.62 12.31 -2.40
CA ASN A 166 -16.05 10.96 -2.77
C ASN A 166 -15.10 10.34 -3.81
N LEU A 167 -14.69 11.10 -4.84
CA LEU A 167 -13.72 10.63 -5.83
C LEU A 167 -12.36 10.33 -5.20
N ALA A 168 -11.88 11.17 -4.28
CA ALA A 168 -10.64 10.93 -3.55
C ALA A 168 -10.71 9.61 -2.75
N THR A 169 -11.88 9.27 -2.20
CA THR A 169 -12.12 8.02 -1.47
C THR A 169 -12.19 6.81 -2.41
N TYR A 170 -12.82 6.93 -3.58
CA TYR A 170 -12.79 5.89 -4.62
C TYR A 170 -11.36 5.62 -5.09
N MET A 171 -10.58 6.66 -5.35
CA MET A 171 -9.17 6.54 -5.75
C MET A 171 -8.31 5.90 -4.67
N TRP A 172 -8.56 6.22 -3.40
CA TRP A 172 -7.89 5.55 -2.29
C TRP A 172 -8.24 4.06 -2.20
N SER A 173 -9.51 3.72 -2.41
CA SER A 173 -10.00 2.34 -2.41
C SER A 173 -9.38 1.53 -3.55
N LEU A 174 -9.30 2.12 -4.74
CA LEU A 174 -8.66 1.53 -5.92
C LEU A 174 -7.21 1.17 -5.64
N ARG A 175 -6.39 2.13 -5.20
CA ARG A 175 -4.98 1.89 -4.91
C ARG A 175 -4.75 0.88 -3.78
N THR A 176 -5.69 0.81 -2.83
CA THR A 176 -5.66 -0.22 -1.79
C THR A 176 -5.98 -1.60 -2.37
N ALA A 177 -6.97 -1.70 -3.26
CA ALA A 177 -7.34 -2.93 -3.94
C ALA A 177 -6.22 -3.44 -4.86
N GLU A 178 -5.61 -2.57 -5.67
CA GLU A 178 -4.45 -2.90 -6.53
C GLU A 178 -3.32 -3.54 -5.73
N ARG A 179 -2.98 -2.97 -4.56
CA ARG A 179 -1.96 -3.55 -3.67
C ARG A 179 -2.37 -4.94 -3.17
N LEU A 180 -3.64 -5.15 -2.83
CA LEU A 180 -4.14 -6.45 -2.38
C LEU A 180 -4.17 -7.50 -3.50
N ILE A 181 -4.46 -7.09 -4.74
CA ILE A 181 -4.44 -7.98 -5.91
C ILE A 181 -3.01 -8.39 -6.24
N ALA A 182 -2.07 -7.44 -6.26
CA ALA A 182 -0.65 -7.75 -6.47
C ALA A 182 -0.12 -8.75 -5.41
N LEU A 183 -0.57 -8.62 -4.15
CA LEU A 183 -0.28 -9.60 -3.11
C LEU A 183 -0.89 -10.98 -3.39
N ARG A 184 -2.12 -11.04 -3.94
CA ARG A 184 -2.79 -12.30 -4.30
C ARG A 184 -2.08 -13.01 -5.45
N GLU A 185 -1.68 -12.27 -6.48
CA GLU A 185 -0.97 -12.83 -7.64
C GLU A 185 0.41 -13.38 -7.24
N ALA A 186 1.14 -12.65 -6.38
CA ALA A 186 2.44 -13.11 -5.86
C ALA A 186 2.34 -14.35 -4.95
N THR A 187 1.18 -14.59 -4.33
CA THR A 187 0.96 -15.69 -3.37
C THR A 187 0.34 -16.94 -3.98
N SER A 188 -0.25 -16.85 -5.18
CA SER A 188 -0.87 -18.01 -5.79
C SER A 188 0.19 -18.91 -6.43
N SER A 189 0.40 -20.10 -5.84
CA SER A 189 1.11 -21.23 -6.44
C SER A 189 0.16 -22.21 -7.14
N ALA A 190 -1.11 -21.83 -7.32
CA ALA A 190 -2.10 -22.65 -8.00
C ALA A 190 -1.85 -22.65 -9.51
N PRO A 191 -1.89 -23.81 -10.20
CA PRO A 191 -1.81 -23.83 -11.65
C PRO A 191 -2.96 -22.99 -12.21
N ALA A 192 -2.63 -22.10 -13.15
CA ALA A 192 -3.57 -21.30 -13.91
C ALA A 192 -4.50 -22.21 -14.73
N SER A 193 -5.54 -22.75 -14.09
CA SER A 193 -6.67 -23.40 -14.75
C SER A 193 -7.91 -22.54 -14.58
N ALA A 194 -7.78 -21.25 -14.91
CA ALA A 194 -8.93 -20.48 -15.40
C ALA A 194 -8.97 -20.71 -16.92
N PRO A 195 -10.10 -21.17 -17.49
CA PRO A 195 -10.21 -21.35 -18.93
C PRO A 195 -9.94 -20.02 -19.63
N ALA A 196 -8.96 -20.02 -20.55
CA ALA A 196 -8.65 -18.89 -21.41
C ALA A 196 -9.92 -18.46 -22.14
N GLY A 197 -10.50 -17.32 -21.75
CA GLY A 197 -11.71 -16.79 -22.37
C GLY A 197 -12.65 -16.02 -21.45
N GLN A 198 -12.53 -16.16 -20.13
CA GLN A 198 -13.20 -15.21 -19.21
C GLN A 198 -12.20 -14.10 -18.90
N SER A 199 -12.42 -12.91 -19.45
CA SER A 199 -11.72 -11.72 -18.96
C SER A 199 -12.09 -11.57 -17.50
N GLU A 200 -11.17 -11.94 -16.59
CA GLU A 200 -11.30 -11.57 -15.19
C GLU A 200 -11.54 -10.06 -15.17
N GLN A 201 -12.74 -9.65 -14.76
CA GLN A 201 -13.02 -8.24 -14.53
C GLN A 201 -12.05 -7.82 -13.43
N SER A 202 -10.99 -7.12 -13.81
CA SER A 202 -10.07 -6.55 -12.84
C SER A 202 -10.90 -5.65 -11.91
N PRO A 203 -10.77 -5.80 -10.58
CA PRO A 203 -11.44 -4.91 -9.63
C PRO A 203 -11.17 -3.42 -9.90
N ASP A 204 -10.09 -3.11 -10.60
CA ASP A 204 -9.72 -1.75 -11.02
C ASP A 204 -10.69 -1.22 -12.08
N ALA A 205 -11.12 -2.08 -13.00
CA ALA A 205 -12.12 -1.74 -14.01
C ALA A 205 -13.47 -1.39 -13.36
N ASP A 206 -13.89 -2.14 -12.34
CA ASP A 206 -15.15 -1.90 -11.63
C ASP A 206 -15.16 -0.57 -10.87
N ILE A 207 -14.07 -0.24 -10.17
CA ILE A 207 -13.97 1.05 -9.48
C ILE A 207 -13.89 2.20 -10.48
N GLY A 208 -13.16 2.04 -11.59
CA GLY A 208 -13.14 3.01 -12.68
C GLY A 208 -14.53 3.26 -13.27
N TRP A 209 -15.31 2.20 -13.54
CA TRP A 209 -16.69 2.32 -14.01
C TRP A 209 -17.61 2.99 -12.98
N ARG A 210 -17.46 2.69 -11.69
CA ARG A 210 -18.22 3.36 -10.62
C ARG A 210 -17.94 4.85 -10.57
N MET A 211 -16.67 5.26 -10.67
CA MET A 211 -16.31 6.67 -10.72
C MET A 211 -16.90 7.37 -11.95
N ALA A 212 -16.80 6.74 -13.12
CA ALA A 212 -17.34 7.30 -14.36
C ALA A 212 -18.87 7.45 -14.31
N HIS A 213 -19.57 6.44 -13.78
CA HIS A 213 -21.01 6.48 -13.54
C HIS A 213 -21.39 7.58 -12.54
N TYR A 214 -20.66 7.68 -11.42
CA TYR A 214 -20.86 8.72 -10.41
C TYR A 214 -20.74 10.13 -11.00
N LEU A 215 -19.73 10.35 -11.84
CA LEU A 215 -19.53 11.63 -12.53
C LEU A 215 -20.65 11.94 -13.53
N ALA A 216 -21.18 10.92 -14.23
CA ALA A 216 -22.28 11.07 -15.16
C ALA A 216 -23.60 11.43 -14.45
N GLU A 217 -23.95 10.75 -13.35
CA GLU A 217 -25.15 11.04 -12.56
C GLU A 217 -25.15 12.47 -12.00
N ARG A 218 -23.97 13.02 -11.73
CA ARG A 218 -23.78 14.38 -11.20
C ARG A 218 -23.67 15.44 -12.31
N GLY A 219 -23.73 15.04 -13.57
CA GLY A 219 -23.69 15.92 -14.74
C GLY A 219 -22.31 16.55 -15.02
N TYR A 220 -21.23 15.91 -14.53
CA TYR A 220 -19.86 16.29 -14.90
C TYR A 220 -19.48 15.75 -16.27
N LEU A 221 -19.96 14.55 -16.57
CA LEU A 221 -19.77 13.86 -17.84
C LEU A 221 -21.15 13.56 -18.44
N ASP A 222 -21.20 13.50 -19.76
CA ASP A 222 -22.29 12.87 -20.49
C ASP A 222 -21.85 11.46 -20.95
N ALA A 223 -22.80 10.63 -21.35
CA ALA A 223 -22.49 9.28 -21.81
C ALA A 223 -21.54 9.29 -23.04
N GLU A 224 -21.56 10.37 -23.82
CA GLU A 224 -20.75 10.56 -25.03
C GLU A 224 -19.29 10.95 -24.71
N THR A 225 -19.01 11.52 -23.54
CA THR A 225 -17.66 11.88 -23.06
C THR A 225 -16.99 10.78 -22.24
N LEU A 226 -17.72 9.72 -21.86
CA LEU A 226 -17.15 8.54 -21.18
C LEU A 226 -15.97 7.91 -21.94
N PRO A 227 -16.01 7.72 -23.27
CA PRO A 227 -14.86 7.23 -24.02
C PRO A 227 -13.66 8.16 -23.91
N VAL A 228 -13.85 9.49 -23.97
CA VAL A 228 -12.76 10.47 -23.82
C VAL A 228 -12.13 10.39 -22.43
N PHE A 229 -12.94 10.18 -21.39
CA PHE A 229 -12.47 9.96 -20.02
C PHE A 229 -11.64 8.68 -19.88
N ALA A 230 -12.07 7.57 -20.51
CA ALA A 230 -11.32 6.33 -20.55
C ALA A 230 -9.99 6.45 -21.32
N THR A 231 -9.92 7.32 -22.33
CA THR A 231 -8.66 7.62 -23.04
C THR A 231 -7.75 8.57 -22.26
N LEU A 232 -8.32 9.53 -21.52
CA LEU A 232 -7.58 10.43 -20.61
C LEU A 232 -6.79 9.65 -19.56
N THR A 233 -7.37 8.58 -19.02
CA THR A 233 -6.69 7.69 -18.06
C THR A 233 -5.59 6.83 -18.67
N ARG A 234 -5.55 6.69 -20.00
CA ARG A 234 -4.55 5.89 -20.72
C ARG A 234 -3.40 6.70 -21.31
N GLY A 235 -3.46 8.03 -21.20
CA GLY A 235 -2.36 8.94 -21.52
C GLY A 235 -1.83 8.79 -22.93
N ASP A 236 -2.49 9.40 -23.92
CA ASP A 236 -1.86 9.98 -25.11
C ASP A 236 -2.91 10.39 -26.17
N SER A 237 -3.21 11.70 -26.25
CA SER A 237 -3.30 12.39 -27.55
C SER A 237 -3.49 13.91 -27.37
N PRO A 238 -2.86 14.76 -28.20
CA PRO A 238 -3.05 16.22 -28.18
C PRO A 238 -4.49 16.69 -28.41
N GLY A 239 -5.32 15.89 -29.08
CA GLY A 239 -6.74 16.20 -29.32
C GLY A 239 -7.59 16.10 -28.06
N VAL A 240 -7.20 15.22 -27.12
CA VAL A 240 -7.92 14.95 -25.88
C VAL A 240 -7.83 16.12 -24.89
N THR A 241 -6.68 16.80 -24.79
CA THR A 241 -6.55 17.98 -23.91
C THR A 241 -7.47 19.12 -24.32
N LYS A 242 -7.59 19.40 -25.62
CA LYS A 242 -8.48 20.46 -26.12
C LYS A 242 -9.95 20.13 -25.86
N ALA A 243 -10.35 18.87 -26.07
CA ALA A 243 -11.70 18.39 -25.77
C ALA A 243 -12.02 18.51 -24.27
N ALA A 244 -11.08 18.14 -23.40
CA ALA A 244 -11.23 18.25 -21.95
C ALA A 244 -11.41 19.71 -21.48
N LEU A 245 -10.60 20.63 -22.00
CA LEU A 245 -10.73 22.07 -21.68
C LEU A 245 -12.07 22.64 -22.17
N GLY A 246 -12.53 22.25 -23.36
CA GLY A 246 -13.84 22.63 -23.86
C GLY A 246 -15.00 22.11 -22.99
N ALA A 247 -14.91 20.86 -22.52
CA ALA A 247 -15.89 20.28 -21.62
C ALA A 247 -15.92 20.99 -20.26
N LEU A 248 -14.75 21.31 -19.68
CA LEU A 248 -14.63 22.09 -18.45
C LEU A 248 -15.21 23.50 -18.61
N GLN A 249 -14.94 24.16 -19.73
CA GLN A 249 -15.45 25.48 -20.03
C GLN A 249 -16.99 25.49 -20.15
N ARG A 250 -17.57 24.50 -20.84
CA ARG A 250 -19.03 24.34 -20.93
C ARG A 250 -19.66 24.00 -19.58
N LEU A 251 -19.01 23.15 -18.78
CA LEU A 251 -19.45 22.85 -17.42
C LEU A 251 -19.49 24.11 -16.56
N ALA A 252 -18.43 24.93 -16.57
CA ALA A 252 -18.40 26.20 -15.84
C ALA A 252 -19.53 27.13 -16.30
N ALA A 253 -19.76 27.27 -17.61
CA ALA A 253 -20.85 28.08 -18.17
C ALA A 253 -22.23 27.59 -17.68
N ARG A 254 -22.50 26.28 -17.71
CA ARG A 254 -23.73 25.69 -17.18
C ARG A 254 -23.95 26.03 -15.71
N LYS A 255 -22.90 25.93 -14.89
CA LYS A 255 -22.96 26.24 -13.46
C LYS A 255 -23.04 27.74 -13.16
N MET A 256 -22.67 28.59 -14.12
CA MET A 256 -22.98 30.04 -14.11
C MET A 256 -24.43 30.34 -14.53
N GLY A 257 -25.18 29.36 -15.05
CA GLY A 257 -26.58 29.47 -15.46
C GLY A 257 -26.78 29.69 -16.96
N VAL A 258 -25.76 29.44 -17.78
CA VAL A 258 -25.83 29.54 -19.25
C VAL A 258 -26.33 28.21 -19.83
N GLY A 259 -27.36 28.24 -20.68
CA GLY A 259 -27.88 27.04 -21.33
C GLY A 259 -26.90 26.39 -22.32
N ASP A 260 -27.08 25.09 -22.61
CA ASP A 260 -26.19 24.35 -23.52
C ASP A 260 -26.22 24.88 -24.97
N ALA A 261 -27.37 25.43 -25.40
CA ALA A 261 -27.53 26.05 -26.71
C ALA A 261 -27.00 27.50 -26.77
N GLU A 262 -26.73 28.12 -25.62
CA GLU A 262 -26.21 29.48 -25.56
C GLU A 262 -24.70 29.53 -25.81
N PRO A 263 -24.17 30.63 -26.38
CA PRO A 263 -22.73 30.80 -26.56
C PRO A 263 -22.02 30.86 -25.20
N ILE A 264 -20.84 30.26 -25.12
CA ILE A 264 -20.00 30.33 -23.92
C ILE A 264 -19.62 31.80 -23.65
N PRO A 265 -19.79 32.31 -22.42
CA PRO A 265 -19.40 33.67 -22.08
C PRO A 265 -17.95 33.97 -22.44
N ALA A 266 -17.70 35.15 -23.02
CA ALA A 266 -16.33 35.58 -23.36
C ALA A 266 -15.39 35.60 -22.14
N ALA A 267 -15.93 35.79 -20.94
CA ALA A 267 -15.20 35.72 -19.68
C ALA A 267 -14.58 34.35 -19.39
N LEU A 268 -15.09 33.27 -20.00
CA LEU A 268 -14.55 31.92 -19.88
C LEU A 268 -13.64 31.53 -21.05
N ALA A 269 -13.47 32.37 -22.07
CA ALA A 269 -12.72 32.04 -23.29
C ALA A 269 -11.29 31.55 -23.00
N TRP A 270 -10.67 32.09 -21.95
CA TRP A 270 -9.31 31.73 -21.53
C TRP A 270 -9.18 30.31 -20.98
N LEU A 271 -10.24 29.70 -20.42
CA LEU A 271 -10.22 28.31 -19.93
C LEU A 271 -10.03 27.29 -21.07
N GLY A 272 -10.40 27.65 -22.30
CA GLY A 272 -10.20 26.82 -23.49
C GLY A 272 -8.76 26.81 -24.02
N ASP A 273 -7.85 27.59 -23.43
CA ASP A 273 -6.46 27.77 -23.87
C ASP A 273 -5.50 27.38 -22.73
N ILE A 274 -4.82 26.24 -22.88
CA ILE A 274 -3.94 25.67 -21.84
C ILE A 274 -2.79 26.61 -21.46
N ASP A 275 -2.26 27.38 -22.42
CA ASP A 275 -1.14 28.27 -22.15
C ASP A 275 -1.60 29.47 -21.30
N ARG A 276 -2.83 29.96 -21.53
CA ARG A 276 -3.45 31.00 -20.71
C ARG A 276 -3.82 30.49 -19.31
N VAL A 277 -4.37 29.28 -19.22
CA VAL A 277 -4.66 28.63 -17.93
C VAL A 277 -3.39 28.53 -17.10
N ARG A 278 -2.30 28.04 -17.70
CA ARG A 278 -1.00 27.93 -17.03
C ARG A 278 -0.49 29.29 -16.56
N ALA A 279 -0.45 30.28 -17.44
CA ALA A 279 0.02 31.62 -17.10
C ALA A 279 -0.80 32.28 -15.98
N SER A 280 -2.11 32.04 -15.94
CA SER A 280 -2.99 32.50 -14.87
C SER A 280 -2.67 31.82 -13.53
N LEU A 281 -2.48 30.49 -13.52
CA LEU A 281 -2.05 29.75 -12.32
C LEU A 281 -0.68 30.19 -11.82
N ASP A 282 0.29 30.36 -12.72
CA ASP A 282 1.65 30.83 -12.40
C ASP A 282 1.64 32.24 -11.81
N LYS A 283 0.61 33.04 -12.08
CA LYS A 283 0.41 34.35 -11.46
C LYS A 283 -0.29 34.25 -10.10
N TYR A 284 -1.33 33.43 -10.00
CA TYR A 284 -2.18 33.35 -8.81
C TYR A 284 -1.53 32.55 -7.66
N VAL A 285 -1.06 31.34 -7.93
CA VAL A 285 -0.63 30.38 -6.90
C VAL A 285 0.51 30.91 -6.02
N PRO A 286 1.51 31.66 -6.55
CA PRO A 286 2.55 32.28 -5.71
C PRO A 286 2.05 33.25 -4.64
N THR A 287 0.80 33.72 -4.76
CA THR A 287 0.18 34.60 -3.75
C THR A 287 -0.41 33.84 -2.56
N THR A 288 -0.38 32.51 -2.59
CA THR A 288 -1.05 31.65 -1.60
C THR A 288 -0.09 31.15 -0.51
N LYS A 289 -0.63 30.84 0.68
CA LYS A 289 0.15 30.22 1.76
C LYS A 289 0.66 28.82 1.40
N LEU A 290 -0.10 28.08 0.58
CA LEU A 290 0.28 26.77 0.08
C LEU A 290 1.61 26.84 -0.68
N TYR A 291 1.75 27.80 -1.59
CA TYR A 291 2.97 27.96 -2.38
C TYR A 291 4.20 28.24 -1.52
N ALA A 292 4.06 29.10 -0.50
CA ALA A 292 5.16 29.37 0.43
C ALA A 292 5.62 28.10 1.19
N GLY A 293 4.67 27.23 1.56
CA GLY A 293 4.97 25.93 2.17
C GLY A 293 5.68 24.97 1.21
N GLU A 294 5.13 24.78 0.01
CA GLU A 294 5.71 23.87 -1.00
C GLU A 294 7.08 24.37 -1.49
N GLN A 295 7.29 25.69 -1.60
CA GLN A 295 8.60 26.26 -1.91
C GLN A 295 9.61 26.00 -0.77
N ALA A 296 9.19 26.08 0.48
CA ALA A 296 10.05 25.77 1.62
C ALA A 296 10.46 24.29 1.63
N GLU A 297 9.53 23.37 1.35
CA GLU A 297 9.84 21.94 1.19
C GLU A 297 10.77 21.69 0.00
N HIS A 298 10.49 22.28 -1.17
CA HIS A 298 11.32 22.14 -2.37
C HIS A 298 12.77 22.54 -2.14
N ARG A 299 13.00 23.59 -1.34
CA ARG A 299 14.35 24.07 -0.98
C ARG A 299 15.06 23.19 0.05
N LYS A 300 14.36 22.33 0.81
CA LYS A 300 15.03 21.39 1.72
C LYS A 300 15.82 20.35 0.93
N ASP A 301 15.21 19.84 -0.13
CA ASP A 301 15.80 18.78 -0.97
C ASP A 301 16.81 19.35 -1.96
N ASN A 302 16.62 20.60 -2.41
CA ASN A 302 17.57 21.29 -3.28
C ASN A 302 17.60 22.81 -3.00
N PRO A 303 18.53 23.30 -2.14
CA PRO A 303 18.59 24.72 -1.75
C PRO A 303 18.86 25.69 -2.90
N GLN A 304 19.39 25.21 -4.03
CA GLN A 304 19.74 26.00 -5.22
C GLN A 304 18.72 25.83 -6.37
N ALA A 305 17.66 25.06 -6.18
CA ALA A 305 16.64 24.89 -7.20
C ALA A 305 15.86 26.19 -7.45
N ASP A 306 15.49 26.40 -8.71
CA ASP A 306 14.55 27.45 -9.09
C ASP A 306 13.22 27.26 -8.36
N ALA A 307 12.49 28.35 -8.14
CA ALA A 307 11.16 28.26 -7.54
C ALA A 307 10.22 27.46 -8.48
N PRO A 308 9.41 26.53 -7.93
CA PRO A 308 8.48 25.77 -8.76
C PRO A 308 7.46 26.69 -9.41
N ALA A 309 6.96 26.35 -10.60
CA ALA A 309 5.92 27.16 -11.23
C ALA A 309 4.61 27.06 -10.42
N GLY A 310 3.78 28.11 -10.43
CA GLY A 310 2.51 28.10 -9.71
C GLY A 310 1.55 27.00 -10.19
N SER A 311 1.54 26.74 -11.49
CA SER A 311 0.79 25.63 -12.11
C SER A 311 1.28 24.25 -11.69
N GLU A 312 2.57 24.08 -11.40
CA GLU A 312 3.12 22.82 -10.86
C GLU A 312 2.64 22.59 -9.43
N VAL A 313 2.68 23.63 -8.59
CA VAL A 313 2.16 23.56 -7.21
C VAL A 313 0.65 23.31 -7.19
N PHE A 314 -0.11 23.89 -8.12
CA PHE A 314 -1.53 23.59 -8.28
C PHE A 314 -1.77 22.11 -8.61
N LEU A 315 -1.06 21.58 -9.60
CA LEU A 315 -1.17 20.17 -10.00
C LEU A 315 -0.75 19.22 -8.87
N LEU A 316 0.28 19.60 -8.10
CA LEU A 316 0.71 18.86 -6.93
C LEU A 316 -0.38 18.82 -5.85
N ALA A 317 -1.00 19.95 -5.52
CA ALA A 317 -2.10 19.97 -4.55
C ALA A 317 -3.31 19.15 -5.03
N TRP A 318 -3.65 19.25 -6.32
CA TRP A 318 -4.74 18.50 -6.92
C TRP A 318 -4.49 16.98 -6.89
N SER A 319 -3.28 16.55 -7.26
CA SER A 319 -2.89 15.14 -7.25
C SER A 319 -2.78 14.58 -5.83
N LYS A 320 -2.18 15.31 -4.88
CA LYS A 320 -2.18 14.94 -3.45
C LYS A 320 -3.60 14.77 -2.91
N GLY A 321 -4.49 15.74 -3.16
CA GLY A 321 -5.87 15.69 -2.69
C GLY A 321 -6.69 14.55 -3.29
N ILE A 322 -6.71 14.44 -4.62
CA ILE A 322 -7.60 13.50 -5.33
C ILE A 322 -6.97 12.12 -5.51
N ALA A 323 -5.73 12.05 -6.00
CA ALA A 323 -5.04 10.79 -6.30
C ALA A 323 -4.29 10.20 -5.09
N GLY A 324 -4.02 10.99 -4.03
CA GLY A 324 -3.24 10.55 -2.86
C GLY A 324 -1.79 10.23 -3.20
N ALA A 325 -1.27 10.88 -4.23
CA ALA A 325 0.13 10.82 -4.62
C ALA A 325 0.46 12.11 -5.34
N GLY A 326 1.71 12.57 -5.23
CA GLY A 326 2.19 13.60 -6.15
C GLY A 326 2.10 13.13 -7.60
N PRO A 327 2.17 14.04 -8.59
CA PRO A 327 2.01 13.71 -10.01
C PRO A 327 3.16 12.83 -10.55
N PHE A 328 4.18 12.57 -9.74
CA PHE A 328 5.37 11.80 -10.10
C PHE A 328 5.50 10.47 -9.35
N GLY A 329 4.69 10.22 -8.30
CA GLY A 329 4.87 9.08 -7.39
C GLY A 329 6.24 9.10 -6.69
N ASP A 330 6.28 8.86 -5.39
CA ASP A 330 7.58 8.57 -4.77
C ASP A 330 8.02 7.17 -5.22
N THR A 331 9.25 7.01 -5.72
CA THR A 331 9.82 5.68 -5.96
C THR A 331 9.85 4.94 -4.62
N PRO A 332 9.08 3.86 -4.44
CA PRO A 332 9.01 3.18 -3.17
C PRO A 332 10.35 2.52 -2.84
N ASP A 333 10.66 2.43 -1.55
CA ASP A 333 11.72 1.54 -1.07
C ASP A 333 11.26 0.09 -1.21
N ILE A 334 12.22 -0.84 -1.33
CA ILE A 334 11.92 -2.25 -1.61
C ILE A 334 12.43 -3.13 -0.48
N VAL A 335 11.59 -4.04 0.01
CA VAL A 335 11.98 -5.10 0.96
C VAL A 335 11.93 -6.45 0.26
N LYS A 336 13.09 -7.07 0.10
CA LYS A 336 13.27 -8.45 -0.32
C LYS A 336 13.48 -9.31 0.92
N LEU A 337 12.44 -10.03 1.33
CA LEU A 337 12.47 -10.89 2.51
C LEU A 337 12.51 -12.36 2.10
N SER A 338 13.34 -13.15 2.79
CA SER A 338 13.46 -14.58 2.57
C SER A 338 13.48 -15.36 3.89
N LEU A 339 12.42 -16.12 4.16
CA LEU A 339 12.25 -16.93 5.36
C LEU A 339 12.53 -18.40 5.06
N ALA A 340 13.50 -19.00 5.73
CA ALA A 340 13.70 -20.45 5.68
C ALA A 340 12.57 -21.17 6.42
N ALA A 341 12.02 -22.21 5.82
CA ALA A 341 11.07 -23.12 6.45
C ALA A 341 11.35 -24.54 5.95
N THR A 342 11.27 -25.53 6.82
CA THR A 342 11.57 -26.93 6.43
C THR A 342 10.44 -27.56 5.62
N THR A 343 9.24 -27.00 5.69
CA THR A 343 8.04 -27.44 4.98
C THR A 343 7.36 -26.25 4.32
N CYS A 344 6.65 -26.50 3.22
CA CYS A 344 5.78 -25.49 2.61
C CYS A 344 4.77 -24.96 3.66
N PRO A 345 4.69 -23.63 3.86
CA PRO A 345 3.69 -23.07 4.77
C PRO A 345 2.27 -23.41 4.34
N GLY A 346 1.41 -23.71 5.31
CA GLY A 346 -0.03 -23.88 5.06
C GLY A 346 -0.73 -22.56 4.75
N THR A 347 -0.12 -21.44 5.12
CA THR A 347 -0.62 -20.09 4.84
C THR A 347 0.56 -19.13 4.76
N THR A 348 0.62 -18.31 3.72
CA THR A 348 1.70 -17.34 3.53
C THR A 348 1.26 -16.18 2.64
N GLY A 349 1.77 -14.98 2.93
CA GLY A 349 1.67 -13.79 2.09
C GLY A 349 2.76 -13.67 1.03
N GLY A 350 3.60 -14.70 0.84
CA GLY A 350 4.71 -14.72 -0.13
C GLY A 350 4.81 -16.02 -0.93
N THR A 351 5.76 -16.10 -1.84
CA THR A 351 5.94 -17.23 -2.75
C THR A 351 6.82 -18.32 -2.14
N TRP A 352 6.37 -19.57 -2.19
CA TRP A 352 7.16 -20.72 -1.74
C TRP A 352 8.16 -21.18 -2.81
N ASP A 353 9.45 -21.19 -2.48
CA ASP A 353 10.52 -21.82 -3.22
C ASP A 353 10.83 -23.20 -2.61
N ALA A 354 10.37 -24.25 -3.29
CA ALA A 354 10.55 -25.63 -2.86
C ALA A 354 12.01 -26.11 -2.95
N GLU A 355 12.79 -25.61 -3.92
CA GLU A 355 14.19 -26.00 -4.09
C GLU A 355 15.07 -25.38 -3.00
N GLY A 356 14.81 -24.11 -2.67
CA GLY A 356 15.50 -23.42 -1.60
C GLY A 356 15.00 -23.76 -0.19
N GLY A 357 13.78 -24.28 -0.05
CA GLY A 357 13.11 -24.46 1.24
C GLY A 357 12.80 -23.11 1.91
N ARG A 358 12.29 -22.14 1.14
CA ARG A 358 12.10 -20.76 1.62
C ARG A 358 10.83 -20.12 1.11
N VAL A 359 10.32 -19.17 1.87
CA VAL A 359 9.28 -18.24 1.43
C VAL A 359 9.94 -16.91 1.06
N ARG A 360 9.58 -16.34 -0.09
CA ARG A 360 10.10 -15.07 -0.57
C ARG A 360 9.00 -14.02 -0.67
N TRP A 361 9.34 -12.79 -0.33
CA TRP A 361 8.52 -11.61 -0.58
C TRP A 361 9.36 -10.53 -1.25
N GLU A 362 8.74 -9.80 -2.15
CA GLU A 362 9.20 -8.50 -2.62
C GLU A 362 8.09 -7.49 -2.30
N LEU A 363 8.36 -6.55 -1.40
CA LEU A 363 7.38 -5.63 -0.86
C LEU A 363 7.80 -4.19 -1.15
N TYR A 364 6.87 -3.38 -1.64
CA TYR A 364 7.06 -1.95 -1.84
C TYR A 364 6.59 -1.19 -0.60
N ILE A 365 7.46 -0.35 -0.05
CA ILE A 365 7.19 0.44 1.16
C ILE A 365 7.45 1.93 0.93
N PRO A 366 6.82 2.82 1.72
CA PRO A 366 7.14 4.24 1.67
C PRO A 366 8.62 4.53 1.94
N GLN A 367 9.15 5.55 1.26
CA GLN A 367 10.51 6.03 1.49
C GLN A 367 10.72 6.47 2.94
N ARG A 368 11.95 6.28 3.45
CA ARG A 368 12.31 6.72 4.80
C ARG A 368 12.11 8.23 4.96
N GLY A 369 11.49 8.63 6.07
CA GLY A 369 11.25 10.05 6.40
C GLY A 369 10.02 10.66 5.73
N LYS A 370 9.38 9.97 4.78
CA LYS A 370 8.08 10.40 4.23
C LYS A 370 6.94 9.85 5.06
N THR A 371 5.90 10.67 5.26
CA THR A 371 4.66 10.22 5.89
C THR A 371 4.00 9.23 4.93
N GLY A 372 4.14 7.94 5.23
CA GLY A 372 3.72 6.88 4.33
C GLY A 372 2.22 6.87 4.14
N GLU A 373 1.76 7.27 2.95
CA GLU A 373 0.38 6.98 2.55
C GLU A 373 0.25 5.49 2.21
N GLY A 374 -0.70 4.85 2.87
CA GLY A 374 -1.10 3.47 2.67
C GLY A 374 -0.65 2.51 3.78
N LEU A 375 -1.31 1.35 3.77
CA LEU A 375 -1.13 0.31 4.77
C LEU A 375 0.33 -0.18 4.81
N PRO A 376 0.84 -0.53 6.01
CA PRO A 376 2.14 -1.19 6.14
C PRO A 376 2.21 -2.44 5.28
N ALA A 377 3.34 -2.66 4.61
CA ALA A 377 3.56 -3.91 3.90
C ALA A 377 3.67 -5.05 4.93
N LEU A 378 3.02 -6.18 4.66
CA LEU A 378 2.90 -7.30 5.59
C LEU A 378 3.50 -8.57 4.99
N ALA A 379 4.53 -9.11 5.63
CA ALA A 379 4.98 -10.47 5.39
C ALA A 379 4.46 -11.39 6.50
N TYR A 380 3.89 -12.53 6.14
CA TYR A 380 3.45 -13.53 7.10
C TYR A 380 3.56 -14.94 6.54
N ALA A 381 3.91 -15.89 7.40
CA ALA A 381 3.93 -17.32 7.08
C ALA A 381 3.61 -18.16 8.32
N ALA A 382 2.83 -19.21 8.11
CA ALA A 382 2.47 -20.19 9.11
C ALA A 382 2.75 -21.61 8.59
N TRP A 383 3.61 -22.34 9.27
CA TRP A 383 3.98 -23.72 8.91
C TRP A 383 4.02 -24.61 10.14
N ALA A 384 4.19 -25.91 9.93
CA ALA A 384 4.25 -26.88 11.03
C ALA A 384 5.19 -28.04 10.68
N GLU A 385 5.93 -28.50 11.68
CA GLU A 385 6.93 -29.55 11.59
C GLU A 385 6.50 -30.70 12.51
N PRO A 386 6.13 -31.88 11.97
CA PRO A 386 5.75 -33.01 12.79
C PRO A 386 6.94 -33.58 13.55
N ASP A 387 6.72 -33.97 14.81
CA ASP A 387 7.61 -34.92 15.47
C ASP A 387 7.26 -36.32 14.95
N GLU A 388 7.89 -36.71 13.86
CA GLU A 388 7.61 -37.99 13.21
C GLU A 388 7.91 -39.18 14.13
N ALA A 389 8.95 -39.07 14.97
CA ALA A 389 9.36 -40.16 15.84
C ALA A 389 8.28 -40.40 16.90
N PHE A 390 7.82 -39.34 17.56
CA PHE A 390 6.73 -39.41 18.52
C PHE A 390 5.44 -39.93 17.87
N GLN A 391 5.05 -39.36 16.72
CA GLN A 391 3.80 -39.77 16.08
C GLN A 391 3.83 -41.22 15.60
N LYS A 392 4.94 -41.69 15.01
CA LYS A 392 5.08 -43.10 14.62
C LYS A 392 5.07 -44.03 15.83
N ALA A 393 5.68 -43.64 16.94
CA ALA A 393 5.70 -44.44 18.17
C ALA A 393 4.30 -44.61 18.79
N HIS A 394 3.47 -43.56 18.79
CA HIS A 394 2.17 -43.56 19.46
C HIS A 394 0.98 -43.87 18.55
N PHE A 395 1.06 -43.53 17.25
CA PHE A 395 -0.01 -43.70 16.28
C PHE A 395 0.31 -44.67 15.13
N GLY A 396 1.56 -45.16 15.03
CA GLY A 396 2.01 -46.08 13.97
C GLY A 396 2.35 -45.38 12.65
N ARG A 397 2.04 -44.09 12.52
CA ARG A 397 2.32 -43.24 11.36
C ARG A 397 2.26 -41.76 11.77
N VAL A 398 2.69 -40.88 10.88
CA VAL A 398 2.42 -39.45 11.01
C VAL A 398 0.93 -39.22 10.73
N VAL A 399 0.19 -38.74 11.72
CA VAL A 399 -1.26 -38.47 11.64
C VAL A 399 -1.58 -36.98 11.59
N LEU A 400 -0.66 -36.13 12.06
CA LEU A 400 -0.76 -34.67 12.01
C LEU A 400 0.44 -34.10 11.28
N GLY A 401 0.18 -33.37 10.20
CA GLY A 401 1.16 -32.58 9.46
C GLY A 401 0.52 -31.32 8.89
N GLY A 402 1.33 -30.39 8.41
CA GLY A 402 0.86 -29.16 7.77
C GLY A 402 -0.21 -28.42 8.60
N GLY A 403 -1.32 -28.06 7.97
CA GLY A 403 -2.40 -27.28 8.59
C GLY A 403 -3.10 -27.97 9.79
N GLU A 404 -3.22 -29.30 9.79
CA GLU A 404 -3.83 -30.02 10.93
C GLU A 404 -2.96 -29.93 12.18
N LEU A 405 -1.65 -30.16 12.01
CA LEU A 405 -0.70 -30.00 13.11
C LEU A 405 -0.66 -28.54 13.58
N HIS A 406 -0.69 -27.57 12.67
CA HIS A 406 -0.74 -26.16 13.03
C HIS A 406 -1.94 -25.84 13.93
N ARG A 407 -3.15 -26.28 13.55
CA ARG A 407 -4.36 -26.10 14.37
C ARG A 407 -4.27 -26.82 15.71
N GLN A 408 -3.76 -28.05 15.74
CA GLN A 408 -3.60 -28.80 16.98
C GLN A 408 -2.65 -28.08 17.94
N CYS A 409 -1.53 -27.56 17.46
CA CYS A 409 -0.59 -26.79 18.28
C CYS A 409 -1.24 -25.52 18.86
N LEU A 410 -1.99 -24.76 18.04
CA LEU A 410 -2.70 -23.57 18.53
C LEU A 410 -3.77 -23.92 19.58
N TRP A 411 -4.57 -24.96 19.33
CA TRP A 411 -5.55 -25.46 20.29
C TRP A 411 -4.88 -25.88 21.61
N TYR A 412 -3.79 -26.66 21.54
CA TYR A 412 -3.06 -27.12 22.72
C TYR A 412 -2.55 -25.94 23.57
N HIS A 413 -2.01 -24.89 22.94
CA HIS A 413 -1.53 -23.70 23.65
C HIS A 413 -2.65 -22.81 24.20
N ALA A 414 -3.87 -22.92 23.67
CA ALA A 414 -5.06 -22.26 24.22
C ALA A 414 -5.63 -22.97 25.48
N LEU A 415 -5.30 -24.26 25.69
CA LEU A 415 -5.74 -25.00 26.89
C LEU A 415 -5.08 -24.44 28.16
N PRO A 416 -5.76 -24.44 29.32
CA PRO A 416 -5.13 -24.25 30.62
C PRO A 416 -4.03 -25.28 30.91
N ALA A 417 -3.08 -24.92 31.77
CA ALA A 417 -1.93 -25.79 32.08
C ALA A 417 -2.33 -27.19 32.62
N ALA A 418 -3.41 -27.28 33.40
CA ALA A 418 -3.92 -28.55 33.92
C ALA A 418 -4.42 -29.47 32.78
N GLN A 419 -5.22 -28.93 31.87
CA GLN A 419 -5.74 -29.68 30.72
C GLN A 419 -4.62 -30.10 29.75
N ARG A 420 -3.60 -29.25 29.54
CA ARG A 420 -2.42 -29.66 28.74
C ARG A 420 -1.72 -30.87 29.34
N LYS A 421 -1.56 -30.91 30.67
CA LYS A 421 -0.93 -32.05 31.36
C LYS A 421 -1.77 -33.33 31.21
N GLU A 422 -3.09 -33.24 31.28
CA GLU A 422 -4.00 -34.37 31.03
C GLU A 422 -3.89 -34.86 29.58
N TRP A 423 -3.87 -33.93 28.61
CA TRP A 423 -3.70 -34.25 27.21
C TRP A 423 -2.36 -34.93 26.93
N ASP A 424 -1.26 -34.39 27.47
CA ASP A 424 0.08 -34.96 27.31
C ASP A 424 0.17 -36.36 27.90
N ALA A 425 -0.39 -36.58 29.10
CA ALA A 425 -0.44 -37.89 29.72
C ALA A 425 -1.27 -38.88 28.91
N PHE A 426 -2.41 -38.45 28.37
CA PHE A 426 -3.26 -39.28 27.52
C PHE A 426 -2.55 -39.67 26.23
N VAL A 427 -2.01 -38.72 25.48
CA VAL A 427 -1.34 -38.98 24.20
C VAL A 427 -0.10 -39.86 24.39
N ALA A 428 0.69 -39.61 25.44
CA ALA A 428 1.87 -40.42 25.75
C ALA A 428 1.53 -41.89 26.12
N ALA A 429 0.31 -42.16 26.60
CA ALA A 429 -0.16 -43.51 26.92
C ALA A 429 -0.75 -44.25 25.70
N LEU A 430 -0.90 -43.58 24.55
CA LEU A 430 -1.41 -44.21 23.34
C LEU A 430 -0.37 -45.15 22.73
N THR A 431 -0.86 -46.27 22.20
CA THR A 431 -0.08 -47.23 21.45
C THR A 431 -0.80 -47.54 20.13
N PRO A 432 -0.08 -47.83 19.04
CA PRO A 432 -0.69 -48.21 17.78
C PRO A 432 -1.56 -49.47 17.92
N GLY A 433 -2.72 -49.51 17.25
CA GLY A 433 -3.60 -50.69 17.21
C GLY A 433 -5.08 -50.38 16.93
N ASP A 434 -5.89 -51.42 16.74
CA ASP A 434 -7.29 -51.32 16.25
C ASP A 434 -8.22 -50.49 17.15
N GLY A 435 -7.89 -50.33 18.45
CA GLY A 435 -8.65 -49.53 19.41
C GLY A 435 -8.26 -48.06 19.51
N LEU A 436 -7.25 -47.61 18.76
CA LEU A 436 -6.67 -46.26 18.90
C LEU A 436 -7.69 -45.14 18.62
N ALA A 437 -8.45 -45.27 17.53
CA ALA A 437 -9.47 -44.28 17.17
C ALA A 437 -10.57 -44.16 18.24
N ALA A 438 -11.01 -45.29 18.80
CA ALA A 438 -12.01 -45.31 19.87
C ALA A 438 -11.48 -44.65 21.16
N LYS A 439 -10.22 -44.90 21.52
CA LYS A 439 -9.56 -44.24 22.66
C LYS A 439 -9.50 -42.72 22.48
N LEU A 440 -9.09 -42.25 21.30
CA LEU A 440 -9.06 -40.82 20.96
C LEU A 440 -10.45 -40.18 21.06
N ALA A 441 -11.49 -40.82 20.52
CA ALA A 441 -12.87 -40.32 20.58
C ALA A 441 -13.45 -40.30 22.01
N ALA A 442 -13.00 -41.21 22.87
CA ALA A 442 -13.46 -41.32 24.25
C ALA A 442 -12.77 -40.36 25.24
N PHE A 443 -11.66 -39.71 24.84
CA PHE A 443 -10.96 -38.79 25.73
C PHE A 443 -11.85 -37.61 26.12
N ARG A 444 -11.80 -37.23 27.40
CA ARG A 444 -12.45 -36.06 27.98
C ARG A 444 -11.51 -35.47 29.02
N PHE A 445 -11.50 -34.15 29.16
CA PHE A 445 -10.80 -33.51 30.26
C PHE A 445 -11.56 -33.75 31.57
N SER A 446 -10.84 -33.79 32.69
CA SER A 446 -11.43 -33.94 34.02
C SER A 446 -12.44 -32.84 34.38
N THR A 447 -12.33 -31.69 33.72
CA THR A 447 -13.21 -30.53 33.88
C THR A 447 -14.39 -30.50 32.92
N ASP A 448 -14.46 -31.42 31.95
CA ASP A 448 -15.60 -31.50 31.05
C ASP A 448 -16.83 -31.90 31.88
N ALA A 449 -17.91 -31.10 31.80
CA ALA A 449 -19.14 -31.44 32.50
C ALA A 449 -19.63 -32.81 31.99
N PRO A 450 -20.17 -33.67 32.88
CA PRO A 450 -20.74 -34.94 32.42
C PRO A 450 -21.81 -34.64 31.37
N GLU A 451 -21.69 -35.25 30.19
CA GLU A 451 -22.74 -35.20 29.16
C GLU A 451 -24.05 -35.57 29.83
N THR A 452 -24.91 -34.57 30.04
CA THR A 452 -26.26 -34.78 30.55
C THR A 452 -27.01 -35.44 29.40
N ARG A 453 -27.03 -36.78 29.39
CA ARG A 453 -27.86 -37.56 28.48
C ARG A 453 -29.31 -37.16 28.73
N ALA A 454 -29.91 -36.46 27.77
CA ALA A 454 -31.35 -36.33 27.63
C ALA A 454 -31.92 -37.59 26.96
#